data_AF-A0A358DM35-F1
#
_entry.id   AF-A0A358DM35-F1
#
_cell.length_a   1.000
_cell.length_b   1.000
_cell.length_c   1.000
_cell.angle_alpha   90.00
_cell.angle_beta   90.00
_cell.angle_gamma   90.00
#
_symmetry.space_group_name_H-M   'P 1'
#
loop_
_entity.id
_entity.type
_entity.pdbx_description
1 polymer ?
#
loop_
_entity_poly.entity_id
_entity_poly.type
_entity_poly.pdbx_seq_one_letter_code
_entity_poly.pdbx_strand_id
1 'polypeptide(L)'
;GGRPGGGGPGGGPGGGGEPECRSNRDCDRGEVCDDGECRRERDEPRCRDDGDCDGDEVCTEGRCQPDDGGEPPEPEPEPFPNACGENQSCPEGQACYEERCRDRCEEDADCEEGGRCMAIGMQQRICL
;
A
#
# COMPACT_ATOMS: atom_id res chain seq x y z
N GLY A 1 53.85 -14.31 -35.27
CA GLY A 1 53.27 -12.96 -35.28
C GLY A 1 52.22 -12.86 -34.20
N GLY A 2 52.12 -11.72 -33.52
CA GLY A 2 51.09 -11.46 -32.52
C GLY A 2 51.66 -10.82 -31.26
N ARG A 3 51.62 -9.49 -31.22
CA ARG A 3 52.08 -8.63 -30.12
C ARG A 3 51.05 -8.65 -28.98
N PRO A 4 51.46 -8.60 -27.69
CA PRO A 4 50.57 -8.21 -26.61
C PRO A 4 50.50 -6.67 -26.55
N GLY A 5 49.30 -6.10 -26.52
CA GLY A 5 49.16 -4.64 -26.41
C GLY A 5 47.74 -4.18 -26.66
N GLY A 6 46.98 -4.03 -25.59
CA GLY A 6 45.64 -3.44 -25.58
C GLY A 6 45.31 -2.87 -24.20
N GLY A 7 46.25 -2.15 -23.59
CA GLY A 7 45.93 -1.25 -22.49
C GLY A 7 45.24 -0.02 -23.07
N GLY A 8 43.99 0.17 -22.71
CA GLY A 8 43.26 1.43 -22.88
C GLY A 8 42.79 1.92 -21.51
N PRO A 9 43.44 2.93 -20.92
CA PRO A 9 42.93 3.63 -19.75
C PRO A 9 41.84 4.62 -20.18
N GLY A 10 40.59 4.35 -19.83
CA GLY A 10 39.48 5.23 -20.17
C GLY A 10 38.39 5.16 -19.11
N GLY A 11 38.39 6.13 -18.20
CA GLY A 11 37.35 6.29 -17.19
C GLY A 11 37.81 7.16 -16.05
N GLY A 12 37.79 8.48 -16.25
CA GLY A 12 38.05 9.47 -15.21
C GLY A 12 36.96 9.48 -14.11
N PRO A 13 37.17 10.28 -13.05
CA PRO A 13 36.44 10.19 -11.79
C PRO A 13 35.03 10.76 -11.94
N GLY A 14 34.02 9.89 -11.93
CA GLY A 14 32.61 10.28 -11.89
C GLY A 14 31.90 9.43 -10.85
N GLY A 15 31.55 10.04 -9.71
CA GLY A 15 30.89 9.38 -8.60
C GLY A 15 29.55 8.76 -8.99
N GLY A 16 29.37 7.51 -8.57
CA GLY A 16 28.14 6.72 -8.64
C GLY A 16 28.54 5.29 -8.33
N GLY A 17 28.21 4.80 -7.12
CA GLY A 17 28.75 3.57 -6.54
C GLY A 17 28.88 2.42 -7.53
N GLU A 18 30.11 1.97 -7.74
CA GLU A 18 30.35 0.75 -8.53
C GLU A 18 29.79 -0.44 -7.76
N PRO A 19 28.94 -1.27 -8.38
CA PRO A 19 28.45 -2.47 -7.74
C PRO A 19 29.63 -3.41 -7.47
N GLU A 20 29.69 -3.98 -6.28
CA GLU A 20 30.70 -4.94 -5.83
C GLU A 20 30.75 -6.19 -6.74
N CYS A 21 29.63 -6.52 -7.39
CA CYS A 21 29.54 -7.62 -8.35
C CYS A 21 28.66 -7.29 -9.56
N ARG A 22 28.87 -7.98 -10.69
CA ARG A 22 27.96 -7.94 -11.86
C ARG A 22 27.32 -9.29 -12.15
N SER A 23 27.87 -10.35 -11.59
CA SER A 23 27.46 -11.73 -11.76
C SER A 23 27.97 -12.57 -10.59
N ASN A 24 27.37 -13.75 -10.36
CA ASN A 24 27.77 -14.66 -9.27
C ASN A 24 29.24 -15.12 -9.36
N ARG A 25 29.91 -14.93 -10.52
CA ARG A 25 31.32 -15.26 -10.68
C ARG A 25 32.27 -14.20 -10.09
N ASP A 26 31.74 -13.01 -9.81
CA ASP A 26 32.48 -11.92 -9.20
C ASP A 26 32.54 -12.08 -7.65
N CYS A 27 31.71 -12.97 -7.08
CA CYS A 27 31.61 -13.24 -5.64
C CYS A 27 32.41 -14.47 -5.20
N ASP A 28 32.72 -14.57 -3.89
CA ASP A 28 33.43 -15.72 -3.36
C ASP A 28 32.58 -17.00 -3.44
N ARG A 29 33.24 -18.15 -3.28
CA ARG A 29 32.57 -19.45 -3.38
C ARG A 29 31.48 -19.59 -2.31
N GLY A 30 30.22 -19.69 -2.76
CA GLY A 30 29.03 -19.78 -1.89
C GLY A 30 28.28 -18.44 -1.75
N GLU A 31 28.63 -17.45 -2.56
CA GLU A 31 27.98 -16.16 -2.65
C GLU A 31 27.40 -15.94 -4.05
N VAL A 32 26.29 -15.19 -4.11
CA VAL A 32 25.58 -14.79 -5.32
C VAL A 32 25.56 -13.27 -5.41
N CYS A 33 25.54 -12.77 -6.64
CA CYS A 33 25.45 -11.34 -6.90
C CYS A 33 23.99 -10.92 -6.92
N ASP A 34 23.59 -10.14 -5.93
CA ASP A 34 22.23 -9.62 -5.76
C ASP A 34 22.28 -8.09 -5.72
N ASP A 35 21.62 -7.44 -6.68
CA ASP A 35 21.60 -5.97 -6.86
C ASP A 35 22.98 -5.29 -6.85
N GLY A 36 24.03 -6.02 -7.26
CA GLY A 36 25.39 -5.51 -7.27
C GLY A 36 26.16 -5.69 -5.97
N GLU A 37 25.64 -6.47 -5.01
CA GLU A 37 26.30 -6.84 -3.76
C GLU A 37 26.49 -8.37 -3.69
N CYS A 38 27.67 -8.83 -3.24
CA CYS A 38 27.91 -10.26 -3.02
C CYS A 38 27.28 -10.69 -1.70
N ARG A 39 26.26 -11.55 -1.78
CA ARG A 39 25.55 -12.09 -0.62
C ARG A 39 25.74 -13.60 -0.57
N ARG A 40 26.00 -14.16 0.61
CA ARG A 40 26.01 -15.62 0.78
C ARG A 40 24.66 -16.18 0.37
N GLU A 41 24.65 -17.36 -0.26
CA GLU A 41 23.46 -18.15 -0.65
C GLU A 41 22.59 -18.61 0.55
N ARG A 42 22.58 -17.87 1.65
CA ARG A 42 21.78 -18.16 2.83
C ARG A 42 20.41 -17.49 2.72
N ASP A 43 19.66 -17.92 1.72
CA ASP A 43 18.19 -17.86 1.76
C ASP A 43 17.64 -19.19 1.24
N GLU A 44 18.14 -20.29 1.84
CA GLU A 44 17.29 -21.45 2.06
C GLU A 44 16.02 -20.96 2.77
N PRO A 45 14.81 -21.49 2.45
CA PRO A 45 13.61 -21.09 3.14
C PRO A 45 13.84 -21.27 4.64
N ARG A 46 13.74 -20.17 5.40
CA ARG A 46 14.05 -20.15 6.84
C ARG A 46 13.08 -21.02 7.62
N CYS A 47 11.96 -21.39 7.00
CA CYS A 47 10.92 -22.24 7.52
C CYS A 47 10.27 -23.06 6.40
N ARG A 48 9.76 -24.25 6.73
CA ARG A 48 8.83 -25.01 5.89
C ARG A 48 7.43 -24.96 6.44
N ASP A 49 7.32 -24.94 7.75
CA ASP A 49 6.08 -24.89 8.51
C ASP A 49 6.25 -23.90 9.68
N ASP A 50 5.16 -23.47 10.31
CA ASP A 50 5.18 -22.45 11.38
C ASP A 50 6.05 -22.87 12.58
N GLY A 51 6.20 -24.18 12.81
CA GLY A 51 7.05 -24.72 13.86
C GLY A 51 8.55 -24.54 13.63
N ASP A 52 8.97 -24.10 12.44
CA ASP A 52 10.35 -23.71 12.16
C ASP A 52 10.66 -22.25 12.55
N CYS A 53 9.64 -21.48 12.91
CA CYS A 53 9.75 -20.06 13.28
C CYS A 53 9.75 -19.87 14.80
N ASP A 54 10.43 -18.80 15.26
CA ASP A 54 10.56 -18.52 16.69
C ASP A 54 9.36 -17.72 17.20
N GLY A 55 8.83 -18.09 18.36
CA GLY A 55 7.77 -17.32 19.04
C GLY A 55 6.42 -17.34 18.32
N ASP A 56 5.90 -16.14 18.02
CA ASP A 56 4.61 -15.91 17.38
C ASP A 56 4.77 -15.64 15.87
N GLU A 57 5.80 -16.20 15.22
CA GLU A 57 6.02 -16.04 13.78
C GLU A 57 5.42 -17.22 12.99
N VAL A 58 4.89 -16.96 11.80
CA VAL A 58 4.35 -17.97 10.86
C VAL A 58 5.19 -18.06 9.58
N CYS A 59 5.21 -19.25 9.00
CA CYS A 59 5.97 -19.50 7.78
C CYS A 59 5.18 -19.11 6.54
N THR A 60 5.53 -17.98 5.94
CA THR A 60 4.91 -17.49 4.70
C THR A 60 5.95 -17.40 3.59
N GLU A 61 5.73 -18.15 2.51
CA GLU A 61 6.62 -18.21 1.34
C GLU A 61 8.09 -18.54 1.69
N GLY A 62 8.29 -19.40 2.70
CA GLY A 62 9.63 -19.80 3.16
C GLY A 62 10.33 -18.75 4.03
N ARG A 63 9.60 -17.76 4.54
CA ARG A 63 10.09 -16.77 5.51
C ARG A 63 9.19 -16.73 6.74
N CYS A 64 9.82 -16.75 7.91
CA CYS A 64 9.14 -16.42 9.17
C CYS A 64 8.75 -14.96 9.14
N GLN A 65 7.47 -14.70 9.29
CA GLN A 65 6.89 -13.38 9.43
C GLN A 65 6.13 -13.34 10.75
N PRO A 66 6.13 -12.21 11.47
CA PRO A 66 5.28 -12.07 12.64
C PRO A 66 3.85 -12.49 12.30
N ASP A 67 3.26 -13.38 13.09
CA ASP A 67 1.83 -13.59 13.06
C ASP A 67 1.23 -12.32 13.65
N ASP A 68 0.91 -11.35 12.78
CA ASP A 68 0.09 -10.19 13.11
C ASP A 68 -1.37 -10.64 13.35
N GLY A 69 -1.56 -11.76 14.07
CA GLY A 69 -2.80 -12.27 14.65
C GLY A 69 -4.01 -12.26 13.75
N GLY A 70 -3.82 -12.31 12.42
CA GLY A 70 -4.83 -11.97 11.42
C GLY A 70 -5.75 -10.87 11.93
N GLU A 71 -5.30 -9.61 11.96
CA GLU A 71 -6.27 -8.52 11.97
C GLU A 71 -7.31 -8.86 10.89
N PRO A 72 -8.59 -9.11 11.26
CA PRO A 72 -9.61 -9.40 10.27
C PRO A 72 -9.52 -8.25 9.28
N PRO A 73 -9.62 -8.51 7.95
CA PRO A 73 -9.49 -7.45 6.96
C PRO A 73 -10.32 -6.28 7.45
N GLU A 74 -9.68 -5.14 7.70
CA GLU A 74 -10.38 -3.92 8.08
C GLU A 74 -11.57 -3.85 7.14
N PRO A 75 -12.83 -3.81 7.65
CA PRO A 75 -13.99 -3.93 6.78
C PRO A 75 -13.80 -2.92 5.67
N GLU A 76 -13.79 -3.40 4.42
CA GLU A 76 -13.58 -2.59 3.23
C GLU A 76 -14.37 -1.29 3.45
N PRO A 77 -13.74 -0.10 3.39
CA PRO A 77 -14.40 1.13 3.79
C PRO A 77 -15.72 1.17 3.04
N GLU A 78 -16.83 1.09 3.79
CA GLU A 78 -18.16 0.98 3.22
C GLU A 78 -18.28 2.03 2.13
N PRO A 79 -18.84 1.70 0.95
CA PRO A 79 -18.88 2.62 -0.18
C PRO A 79 -19.52 3.91 0.31
N PHE A 80 -18.67 4.92 0.56
CA PHE A 80 -18.95 6.14 1.32
C PHE A 80 -20.41 6.24 1.78
N PRO A 81 -20.75 5.96 3.06
CA PRO A 81 -22.15 5.80 3.51
C PRO A 81 -23.05 7.02 3.27
N ASN A 82 -22.46 8.12 2.79
CA ASN A 82 -23.14 9.35 2.46
C ASN A 82 -22.99 9.74 0.98
N ALA A 83 -22.41 8.94 0.08
CA ALA A 83 -22.36 9.29 -1.35
C ALA A 83 -23.67 8.91 -2.06
N CYS A 84 -24.18 9.78 -2.92
CA CYS A 84 -25.44 9.54 -3.62
C CYS A 84 -25.41 10.04 -5.06
N GLY A 85 -26.07 9.31 -5.96
CA GLY A 85 -26.41 9.81 -7.29
C GLY A 85 -27.82 10.39 -7.37
N GLU A 86 -28.73 9.87 -6.54
CA GLU A 86 -30.14 10.24 -6.47
C GLU A 86 -30.64 10.14 -5.02
N ASN A 87 -31.80 10.73 -4.73
CA ASN A 87 -32.35 10.73 -3.37
C ASN A 87 -32.62 9.32 -2.81
N GLN A 88 -33.02 8.36 -3.65
CA GLN A 88 -33.26 6.99 -3.19
C GLN A 88 -31.99 6.24 -2.75
N SER A 89 -30.81 6.78 -3.09
CA SER A 89 -29.54 6.24 -2.62
C SER A 89 -29.28 6.61 -1.16
N CYS A 90 -29.98 7.61 -0.63
CA CYS A 90 -29.83 8.05 0.74
C CYS A 90 -30.78 7.30 1.68
N PRO A 91 -30.35 7.05 2.93
CA PRO A 91 -31.19 6.43 3.94
C PRO A 91 -32.41 7.30 4.27
N GLU A 92 -33.41 6.69 4.92
CA GLU A 92 -34.65 7.37 5.26
C GLU A 92 -34.37 8.63 6.10
N GLY A 93 -34.91 9.76 5.65
CA GLY A 93 -34.69 11.05 6.31
C GLY A 93 -33.63 11.91 5.64
N GLN A 94 -32.88 11.39 4.67
CA GLN A 94 -31.86 12.16 3.94
C GLN A 94 -32.27 12.43 2.49
N ALA A 95 -31.64 13.45 1.88
CA ALA A 95 -31.77 13.77 0.47
C ALA A 95 -30.39 13.96 -0.15
N CYS A 96 -30.30 13.70 -1.45
CA CYS A 96 -29.05 13.80 -2.18
C CYS A 96 -28.80 15.25 -2.61
N TYR A 97 -27.66 15.80 -2.20
CA TYR A 97 -27.22 17.13 -2.59
C TYR A 97 -25.70 17.14 -2.79
N GLU A 98 -25.24 17.61 -3.95
CA GLU A 98 -23.81 17.62 -4.31
C GLU A 98 -23.13 16.27 -4.08
N GLU A 99 -23.76 15.20 -4.56
CA GLU A 99 -23.27 13.81 -4.46
C GLU A 99 -23.10 13.32 -3.01
N ARG A 100 -23.72 14.03 -2.05
CA ARG A 100 -23.68 13.75 -0.63
C ARG A 100 -25.10 13.67 -0.05
N CYS A 101 -25.40 12.63 0.70
CA CYS A 101 -26.61 12.54 1.51
C CYS A 101 -26.53 13.54 2.65
N ARG A 102 -27.59 14.32 2.78
CA ARG A 102 -27.74 15.34 3.81
C ARG A 102 -29.10 15.17 4.47
N ASP A 103 -29.18 15.43 5.77
CA ASP A 103 -30.42 15.30 6.52
C ASP A 103 -31.47 16.26 5.98
N ARG A 104 -32.68 15.74 5.75
CA ARG A 104 -33.85 16.54 5.43
C ARG A 104 -34.32 17.25 6.68
N CYS A 105 -34.91 18.41 6.47
CA CYS A 105 -35.40 19.26 7.54
C CYS A 105 -36.69 19.93 7.12
N GLU A 106 -37.50 20.31 8.11
CA GLU A 106 -38.65 21.19 7.93
C GLU A 106 -38.38 22.57 8.52
N GLU A 107 -37.53 22.65 9.54
CA GLU A 107 -37.11 23.87 10.20
C GLU A 107 -35.66 23.81 10.68
N ASP A 108 -35.09 24.96 11.03
CA ASP A 108 -33.68 25.07 11.44
C ASP A 108 -33.38 24.29 12.73
N ALA A 109 -34.40 24.01 13.54
CA ALA A 109 -34.27 23.22 14.77
C ALA A 109 -34.04 21.72 14.50
N ASP A 110 -34.38 21.23 13.31
CA ASP A 110 -34.12 19.84 12.91
C ASP A 110 -32.65 19.58 12.58
N CYS A 111 -31.87 20.65 12.40
CA CYS A 111 -30.48 20.57 12.01
C CYS A 111 -29.55 20.56 13.23
N GLU A 112 -28.76 19.50 13.36
CA GLU A 112 -27.70 19.42 14.36
C GLU A 112 -26.51 20.32 13.97
N GLU A 113 -25.67 20.69 14.94
CA GLU A 113 -24.48 21.55 14.74
C GLU A 113 -24.75 22.96 14.17
N GLY A 114 -25.93 23.53 14.39
CA GLY A 114 -26.23 24.91 13.97
C GLY A 114 -26.36 25.07 12.45
N GLY A 115 -26.61 23.96 11.75
CA GLY A 115 -27.02 23.99 10.34
C GLY A 115 -28.36 24.72 10.16
N ARG A 116 -28.60 25.22 8.95
CA ARG A 116 -29.85 25.90 8.61
C ARG A 116 -30.64 25.12 7.58
N CYS A 117 -31.95 25.09 7.74
CA CYS A 117 -32.82 24.33 6.87
C CYS A 117 -33.10 25.07 5.56
N MET A 118 -32.35 24.73 4.52
CA MET A 118 -32.37 25.43 3.23
C MET A 118 -33.09 24.60 2.16
N ALA A 119 -33.91 25.29 1.35
CA ALA A 119 -34.62 24.67 0.23
C ALA A 119 -33.70 24.56 -1.00
N ILE A 120 -33.54 23.35 -1.51
CA ILE A 120 -32.69 23.03 -2.66
C ILE A 120 -33.50 22.68 -3.93
N GLY A 121 -34.84 22.73 -3.87
CA GLY A 121 -35.71 22.45 -5.00
C GLY A 121 -37.17 22.75 -4.71
N MET A 122 -38.09 22.24 -5.56
CA MET A 122 -39.51 22.59 -5.48
C MET A 122 -40.20 22.12 -4.19
N GLN A 123 -39.70 21.07 -3.52
CA GLN A 123 -40.24 20.54 -2.25
C GLN A 123 -39.16 19.85 -1.39
N GLN A 124 -37.88 20.18 -1.61
CA GLN A 124 -36.76 19.51 -0.92
C GLN A 124 -35.99 20.51 -0.08
N ARG A 125 -35.81 20.16 1.19
CA ARG A 125 -35.11 20.97 2.19
C ARG A 125 -34.12 20.10 2.92
N ILE A 126 -32.91 20.63 3.13
CA ILE A 126 -31.81 19.92 3.78
C ILE A 126 -31.09 20.84 4.78
N CYS A 127 -30.44 20.23 5.76
CA CYS A 127 -29.58 20.92 6.71
C CYS A 127 -28.26 21.28 6.06
N LEU A 128 -27.90 22.56 6.04
CA LEU A 128 -26.63 23.05 5.47
C LEU A 128 -25.87 23.92 6.46
#